data_AF-A0A3D8GN10-F1
#
_entry.id   AF-A0A3D8GN10-F1
#
_cell.length_a   1.000
_cell.length_b   1.000
_cell.length_c   1.000
_cell.angle_alpha   90.00
_cell.angle_beta   90.00
_cell.angle_gamma   90.00
#
_symmetry.space_group_name_H-M   'P 1'
#
loop_
_entity.id
_entity.type
_entity.pdbx_description
1 polymer ?
#
loop_
_entity_poly.entity_id
_entity_poly.type
_entity_poly.pdbx_seq_one_letter_code
_entity_poly.pdbx_strand_id
1 'polypeptide(L)'
;MKLVMFFGLIALSLVASIIVCLHDFKNNNKPMMTIFKGIIINLIILGLGSIWWFLTETDGISQGIGIMIYAGSIAGITIIDVIFILVYQRISNQHFLKK
;
A
#
# COMPACT_ATOMS: atom_id res chain seq x y z
N MET A 1 -13.22 13.98 13.01
CA MET A 1 -13.55 12.54 12.88
C MET A 1 -13.31 12.01 11.47
N LYS A 2 -13.86 12.62 10.41
CA LYS A 2 -13.62 12.19 9.01
C LYS A 2 -12.12 12.11 8.63
N LEU A 3 -11.33 13.11 9.05
CA LEU A 3 -9.87 13.11 8.81
C LEU A 3 -9.12 11.96 9.49
N VAL A 4 -9.56 11.54 10.68
CA VAL A 4 -8.94 10.39 11.37
C VAL A 4 -9.18 9.11 10.58
N MET A 5 -10.39 8.92 10.07
CA MET A 5 -10.71 7.79 9.19
C MET A 5 -9.94 7.87 7.86
N PHE A 6 -9.82 9.07 7.30
CA PHE A 6 -9.08 9.32 6.06
C PHE A 6 -7.61 8.92 6.16
N PHE A 7 -6.86 9.47 7.13
CA PHE A 7 -5.47 9.11 7.34
C PHE A 7 -5.31 7.68 7.91
N GLY A 8 -6.30 7.23 8.68
CA GLY A 8 -6.36 5.86 9.20
C GLY A 8 -6.42 4.81 8.09
N LEU A 9 -7.19 5.06 7.02
CA LEU A 9 -7.25 4.16 5.85
C LEU A 9 -5.91 4.10 5.10
N ILE A 10 -5.19 5.23 4.99
CA ILE A 10 -3.85 5.27 4.39
C ILE A 10 -2.86 4.42 5.20
N ALA A 11 -2.82 4.64 6.52
CA ALA A 11 -1.96 3.88 7.42
C ALA A 11 -2.31 2.38 7.42
N LEU A 12 -3.60 2.05 7.44
CA LEU A 12 -4.08 0.67 7.38
C LEU A 12 -3.71 0.00 6.05
N SER A 13 -3.80 0.72 4.93
CA SER A 13 -3.38 0.21 3.61
C SER A 13 -1.90 -0.13 3.59
N LEU A 14 -1.05 0.76 4.12
CA LEU A 14 0.39 0.53 4.20
C LEU A 14 0.73 -0.69 5.06
N VAL A 15 0.10 -0.82 6.24
CA VAL A 15 0.34 -1.97 7.12
C VAL A 15 -0.13 -3.26 6.45
N ALA A 16 -1.31 -3.24 5.82
CA ALA A 16 -1.86 -4.39 5.12
C ALA A 16 -0.99 -4.81 3.93
N SER A 17 -0.49 -3.86 3.11
CA SER A 17 0.37 -4.17 1.97
C SER A 17 1.68 -4.80 2.44
N ILE A 18 2.34 -4.24 3.45
CA ILE A 18 3.59 -4.78 4.00
C ILE A 18 3.39 -6.21 4.53
N ILE A 19 2.32 -6.46 5.29
CA ILE A 19 2.03 -7.80 5.84
C ILE A 19 1.84 -8.82 4.71
N VAL A 20 1.06 -8.48 3.69
CA VAL A 20 0.85 -9.38 2.55
C VAL A 20 2.12 -9.59 1.76
N CYS A 21 2.89 -8.52 1.51
CA CYS A 21 4.16 -8.61 0.82
C CYS A 21 5.16 -9.50 1.58
N LEU A 22 5.26 -9.37 2.90
CA LEU A 22 6.10 -10.23 3.75
C LEU A 22 5.68 -11.70 3.66
N HIS A 23 4.39 -11.97 3.85
CA HIS A 23 3.86 -13.33 3.84
C HIS A 23 4.03 -14.00 2.46
N ASP A 24 3.71 -13.28 1.39
CA ASP A 24 3.80 -13.79 0.02
C ASP A 24 5.25 -13.98 -0.43
N PHE A 25 6.14 -13.03 -0.14
CA PHE A 25 7.54 -13.16 -0.52
C PHE A 25 8.21 -14.35 0.18
N LYS A 26 7.96 -14.53 1.48
CA LYS A 26 8.50 -15.66 2.25
C LYS A 26 8.10 -17.03 1.68
N ASN A 27 6.91 -17.13 1.11
CA ASN A 27 6.38 -18.40 0.61
C ASN A 27 6.71 -18.64 -0.87
N ASN A 28 6.77 -17.58 -1.69
CA ASN A 28 6.86 -17.71 -3.15
C ASN A 28 8.19 -17.26 -3.76
N ASN A 29 9.01 -16.47 -3.04
CA ASN A 29 10.29 -15.89 -3.52
C ASN A 29 10.19 -15.17 -4.89
N LYS A 30 9.00 -14.70 -5.28
CA LYS A 30 8.74 -14.04 -6.57
C LYS A 30 8.44 -12.54 -6.34
N PRO A 31 9.48 -11.67 -6.31
CA PRO A 31 9.32 -10.27 -5.88
C PRO A 31 8.28 -9.50 -6.71
N MET A 32 8.27 -9.68 -8.03
CA MET A 32 7.30 -9.00 -8.91
C MET A 32 5.84 -9.41 -8.63
N MET A 33 5.60 -10.69 -8.36
CA MET A 33 4.25 -11.17 -8.03
C MET A 33 3.79 -10.64 -6.67
N THR A 34 4.72 -10.57 -5.70
CA THR A 34 4.47 -10.01 -4.38
C THR A 34 4.12 -8.51 -4.44
N ILE A 35 4.88 -7.73 -5.22
CA ILE A 35 4.58 -6.30 -5.45
C ILE A 35 3.20 -6.14 -6.08
N PHE A 36 2.89 -6.93 -7.11
CA PHE A 36 1.60 -6.85 -7.80
C PHE A 36 0.41 -7.13 -6.86
N LYS A 37 0.53 -8.11 -5.96
CA LYS A 37 -0.47 -8.37 -4.92
C LYS A 37 -0.61 -7.20 -3.93
N GLY A 38 0.49 -6.57 -3.54
CA GLY A 38 0.48 -5.36 -2.70
C GLY A 38 -0.26 -4.21 -3.37
N ILE A 39 0.01 -3.95 -4.65
CA ILE A 39 -0.69 -2.94 -5.46
C ILE A 39 -2.21 -3.20 -5.48
N ILE A 40 -2.63 -4.45 -5.71
CA ILE A 40 -4.06 -4.81 -5.71
C ILE A 40 -4.71 -4.48 -4.37
N ILE A 41 -4.06 -4.79 -3.26
CA ILE A 41 -4.58 -4.49 -1.92
C ILE A 41 -4.70 -2.98 -1.70
N ASN A 42 -3.68 -2.22 -2.07
CA ASN A 42 -3.70 -0.76 -1.99
C ASN A 42 -4.82 -0.16 -2.84
N LEU A 43 -5.03 -0.67 -4.06
CA LEU A 43 -6.11 -0.25 -4.94
C LEU A 43 -7.49 -0.54 -4.34
N ILE A 44 -7.67 -1.70 -3.70
CA ILE A 44 -8.94 -2.04 -3.06
C ILE A 44 -9.20 -1.12 -1.86
N ILE A 45 -8.26 -1.01 -0.92
CA ILE A 45 -8.45 -0.25 0.32
C ILE A 45 -8.61 1.24 0.03
N LEU A 46 -7.67 1.82 -0.72
CA LEU A 46 -7.66 3.26 -0.99
C LEU A 46 -8.64 3.64 -2.10
N GLY A 47 -8.95 2.74 -3.05
CA GLY A 47 -10.02 2.95 -4.02
C GLY A 47 -11.40 3.00 -3.35
N LEU A 48 -11.69 2.07 -2.44
CA LEU A 48 -12.91 2.13 -1.62
C LEU A 48 -12.92 3.35 -0.70
N GLY A 49 -11.77 3.70 -0.10
CA GLY A 49 -11.61 4.91 0.69
C GLY A 49 -11.88 6.18 -0.12
N SER A 50 -11.45 6.21 -1.38
CA SER A 50 -11.67 7.30 -2.32
C SER A 50 -13.15 7.46 -2.69
N ILE A 51 -13.85 6.36 -2.96
CA ILE A 51 -15.30 6.36 -3.20
C ILE A 51 -16.04 6.86 -1.95
N TRP A 52 -15.68 6.33 -0.77
CA TRP A 52 -16.28 6.77 0.48
C TRP A 52 -16.08 8.27 0.73
N TRP A 53 -14.86 8.78 0.54
CA TRP A 53 -14.58 10.21 0.70
C TRP A 53 -15.39 11.07 -0.25
N PHE A 54 -15.43 10.69 -1.53
CA PHE A 54 -16.20 11.41 -2.55
C PHE A 54 -17.69 11.52 -2.18
N LEU A 55 -18.29 10.45 -1.65
CA LEU A 55 -19.70 10.43 -1.26
C LEU A 55 -19.98 11.16 0.06
N THR A 56 -18.98 11.31 0.93
CA THR A 56 -19.19 11.83 2.29
C THR A 56 -18.92 13.33 2.39
N GLU A 57 -18.18 13.89 1.44
CA GLU A 57 -17.80 15.28 1.44
C GLU A 57 -18.71 16.11 0.52
N THR A 58 -19.12 17.30 0.99
CA THR A 58 -20.11 18.13 0.27
C THR A 58 -19.46 19.17 -0.64
N ASP A 59 -18.22 19.55 -0.35
CA ASP A 59 -17.47 20.51 -1.16
C ASP A 59 -16.70 19.78 -2.28
N GLY A 60 -16.94 20.19 -3.53
CA GLY A 60 -16.35 19.55 -4.71
C GLY A 60 -14.82 19.67 -4.76
N ILE A 61 -14.25 20.74 -4.19
CA ILE A 61 -12.79 20.89 -4.09
C ILE A 61 -12.24 19.86 -3.09
N SER A 62 -12.82 19.77 -1.90
CA SER A 62 -12.45 18.79 -0.87
C SER A 62 -12.60 17.33 -1.37
N GLN A 63 -13.65 17.03 -2.15
CA GLN A 63 -13.81 15.74 -2.82
C GLN A 63 -12.63 15.44 -3.76
N GLY A 64 -12.30 16.37 -4.67
CA GLY A 64 -11.22 16.22 -5.63
C GLY A 64 -9.85 16.05 -4.95
N ILE A 65 -9.56 16.87 -3.94
CA ILE A 65 -8.31 16.79 -3.17
C ILE A 65 -8.19 15.43 -2.48
N GLY A 66 -9.24 14.93 -1.84
CA GLY A 66 -9.19 13.64 -1.16
C GLY A 66 -8.95 12.47 -2.11
N ILE A 67 -9.59 12.48 -3.30
CA ILE A 67 -9.31 11.49 -4.36
C ILE A 67 -7.84 11.55 -4.79
N MET A 68 -7.30 12.75 -5.04
CA MET A 68 -5.90 12.91 -5.43
C MET A 68 -4.93 12.44 -4.35
N ILE A 69 -5.23 12.69 -3.08
CA ILE A 69 -4.39 12.21 -1.97
C ILE A 69 -4.43 10.68 -1.89
N TYR A 70 -5.58 10.03 -2.05
CA TYR A 70 -5.63 8.57 -2.09
C TYR A 70 -4.87 8.00 -3.28
N ALA A 71 -5.03 8.57 -4.47
CA ALA A 71 -4.28 8.17 -5.66
C ALA A 71 -2.76 8.34 -5.46
N GLY A 72 -2.33 9.47 -4.91
CA GLY A 72 -0.93 9.72 -4.56
C GLY A 72 -0.41 8.76 -3.48
N SER A 73 -1.26 8.39 -2.53
CA SER A 73 -0.93 7.43 -1.47
C SER A 73 -0.75 6.02 -2.04
N ILE A 74 -1.55 5.60 -3.04
CA ILE A 74 -1.33 4.32 -3.73
C ILE A 74 0.07 4.28 -4.35
N ALA A 75 0.48 5.35 -5.05
CA ALA A 75 1.81 5.44 -5.64
C ALA A 75 2.91 5.44 -4.56
N GLY A 76 2.74 6.24 -3.50
CA GLY A 76 3.69 6.32 -2.39
C GLY A 76 3.88 4.99 -1.66
N ILE A 77 2.79 4.30 -1.31
CA ILE A 77 2.84 2.98 -0.67
C ILE A 77 3.48 1.96 -1.61
N THR A 78 3.15 1.97 -2.89
CA THR A 78 3.76 1.07 -3.88
C THR A 78 5.28 1.23 -3.94
N ILE A 79 5.78 2.47 -3.91
CA ILE A 79 7.23 2.73 -3.86
C ILE A 79 7.84 2.15 -2.58
N ILE A 80 7.17 2.32 -1.43
CA ILE A 80 7.60 1.75 -0.15
C ILE A 80 7.65 0.22 -0.23
N ASP A 81 6.62 -0.43 -0.76
CA ASP A 81 6.54 -1.89 -0.91
C ASP A 81 7.68 -2.41 -1.80
N VAL A 82 7.97 -1.73 -2.91
CA VAL A 82 9.08 -2.08 -3.82
C VAL A 82 10.42 -1.99 -3.10
N ILE A 83 10.71 -0.87 -2.43
CA ILE A 83 11.96 -0.67 -1.69
C ILE A 83 12.09 -1.75 -0.61
N PHE A 84 11.01 -1.99 0.14
CA PHE A 84 10.97 -2.95 1.22
C PHE A 84 11.29 -4.37 0.73
N ILE A 85 10.66 -4.83 -0.36
CA ILE A 85 10.90 -6.16 -0.93
C ILE A 85 12.33 -6.29 -1.47
N LEU A 86 12.86 -5.26 -2.15
CA LEU A 86 14.23 -5.29 -2.67
C LEU A 86 15.28 -5.37 -1.54
N VAL A 87 15.08 -4.59 -0.48
CA VAL A 87 15.94 -4.63 0.72
C VAL A 87 15.84 -6.00 1.40
N TYR A 88 14.63 -6.52 1.57
CA TYR A 88 14.40 -7.83 2.18
C TYR A 88 15.04 -8.96 1.37
N GLN A 89 14.90 -8.94 0.04
CA GLN A 89 15.55 -9.90 -0.87
C GLN A 89 17.06 -9.87 -0.73
N ARG A 90 17.67 -8.67 -0.67
CA ARG A 90 19.13 -8.51 -0.52
C ARG A 90 19.60 -9.12 0.80
N ILE A 91 18.89 -8.86 1.90
CA ILE A 91 19.22 -9.41 3.23
C ILE A 91 19.08 -10.93 3.24
N SER A 92 17.99 -11.47 2.68
CA SER A 92 17.75 -12.91 2.60
C SER A 92 18.85 -13.64 1.82
N ASN A 93 19.31 -13.09 0.70
CA ASN A 93 20.39 -13.68 -0.10
C ASN A 93 21.74 -13.69 0.63
N GLN A 94 22.06 -12.63 1.40
CA GLN A 94 23.28 -12.57 2.19
C GLN A 94 23.30 -13.62 3.31
N HIS A 95 22.14 -13.94 3.89
CA HIS A 95 22.02 -14.98 4.91
C HIS A 95 22.23 -16.39 4.36
N PHE A 96 21.82 -16.64 3.11
CA PHE A 96 22.01 -17.93 2.45
C PHE A 96 23.47 -18.18 2.07
N LEU A 97 24.20 -17.15 1.61
CA LEU A 97 25.62 -17.26 1.22
C LEU A 97 26.59 -17.42 2.41
N LYS A 98 26.13 -17.20 3.64
CA LYS A 98 26.92 -17.38 4.87
C LYS A 98 26.75 -18.76 5.53
N LYS A 99 25.93 -19.64 4.94
CA LYS A 99 25.66 -21.00 5.44
C LYS A 99 26.34 -22.03 4.56
#